data_AF-A0A9Q3DTV1-F1
#
_entry.id   AF-A0A9Q3DTV1-F1
#
_cell.length_a   1.000
_cell.length_b   1.000
_cell.length_c   1.000
_cell.angle_alpha   90.00
_cell.angle_beta   90.00
_cell.angle_gamma   90.00
#
_symmetry.space_group_name_H-M   'P 1'
#
loop_
_entity.id
_entity.type
_entity.pdbx_description
1 polymer ?
#
loop_
_entity_poly.entity_id
_entity_poly.type
_entity_poly.pdbx_seq_one_letter_code
_entity_poly.pdbx_strand_id
1 'polypeptide(L)'
;MLRRPPYPGSLQTRNEIEKHINELLDMDFIRKIGNNEIVEITTPVLITWHDGKSRLCGDSRALNNYTKADRYPIPRVAHALDKLAKVKYITKMDCMKGFHQNGVKPKTMKLLRIICHIGIKRIPACHLASKMNQPTSKG
;
A
#
# COMPACT_ATOMS: atom_id res chain seq x y z
N MET A 1 -18.39 -6.27 -4.61
CA MET A 1 -18.41 -4.96 -3.90
C MET A 1 -17.00 -4.57 -3.48
N LEU A 2 -16.61 -3.31 -3.68
CA LEU A 2 -15.29 -2.78 -3.32
C LEU A 2 -15.21 -2.29 -1.86
N ARG A 3 -16.35 -2.14 -1.19
CA ARG A 3 -16.44 -1.88 0.25
C ARG A 3 -16.48 -3.23 0.98
N ARG A 4 -15.48 -3.47 1.82
CA ARG A 4 -15.39 -4.67 2.66
C ARG A 4 -15.39 -4.28 4.15
N PRO A 5 -16.02 -5.09 5.02
CA PRO A 5 -15.93 -4.90 6.47
C PRO A 5 -14.51 -5.24 6.96
N PRO A 6 -14.11 -4.75 8.16
CA PRO A 6 -12.87 -5.16 8.79
C PRO A 6 -12.92 -6.66 9.10
N TYR A 7 -11.76 -7.33 9.01
CA TYR A 7 -11.69 -8.73 9.40
C TYR A 7 -11.88 -8.91 10.91
N PRO A 8 -12.63 -9.93 11.35
CA PRO A 8 -12.65 -10.30 12.75
C PRO A 8 -11.26 -10.84 13.14
N GLY A 9 -10.81 -10.49 14.33
CA GLY A 9 -9.50 -10.91 14.85
C GLY A 9 -9.52 -11.05 16.36
N SER A 10 -8.61 -11.86 16.88
CA SER A 10 -8.38 -12.05 18.31
C SER A 10 -7.91 -10.76 18.99
N LEU A 11 -7.99 -10.70 20.31
CA LEU A 11 -7.51 -9.55 21.07
C LEU A 11 -6.04 -9.23 20.79
N GLN A 12 -5.19 -10.26 20.72
CA GLN A 12 -3.78 -10.11 20.35
C GLN A 12 -3.61 -9.47 18.97
N THR A 13 -4.38 -9.92 17.97
CA THR A 13 -4.32 -9.36 16.62
C THR A 13 -4.78 -7.90 16.59
N ARG A 14 -5.80 -7.54 17.38
CA ARG A 14 -6.28 -6.15 17.48
C ARG A 14 -5.23 -5.23 18.09
N ASN A 15 -4.59 -5.66 19.18
CA ASN A 15 -3.53 -4.89 19.83
C ASN A 15 -2.35 -4.65 18.88
N GLU A 16 -1.94 -5.66 18.10
CA GLU A 16 -0.89 -5.50 17.09
C GLU A 16 -1.31 -4.55 15.97
N ILE A 17 -2.55 -4.65 15.48
CA ILE A 17 -3.07 -3.70 14.48
C ILE A 17 -3.02 -2.28 15.04
N GLU A 18 -3.42 -2.07 16.29
CA GLU A 18 -3.41 -0.76 16.93
C GLU A 18 -1.99 -0.20 17.03
N LYS A 19 -1.04 -1.01 17.48
CA LYS A 19 0.38 -0.65 17.54
C LYS A 19 0.92 -0.19 16.18
N HIS A 20 0.74 -1.01 15.14
CA HIS A 20 1.19 -0.68 13.79
C HIS A 20 0.49 0.57 13.22
N ILE A 21 -0.80 0.75 13.51
CA ILE A 21 -1.54 1.93 13.06
C ILE A 21 -1.01 3.19 13.74
N ASN A 22 -0.72 3.16 15.04
CA ASN A 22 -0.18 4.30 15.76
C ASN A 22 1.22 4.67 15.24
N GLU A 23 2.10 3.69 15.05
CA GLU A 23 3.43 3.93 14.43
C GLU A 23 3.31 4.59 13.04
N LEU A 24 2.34 4.16 12.23
CA LEU A 24 2.11 4.73 10.90
C LEU A 24 1.46 6.12 10.93
N LEU A 25 0.70 6.44 11.97
CA LEU A 25 0.17 7.78 12.21
C LEU A 25 1.29 8.74 12.66
N ASP A 26 2.18 8.29 13.54
CA ASP A 26 3.32 9.08 14.02
C ASP A 26 4.31 9.40 12.88
N MET A 27 4.48 8.48 11.93
CA MET A 27 5.29 8.69 10.72
C MET A 27 4.56 9.48 9.61
N ASP A 28 3.32 9.94 9.84
CA ASP A 28 2.44 10.63 8.87
C ASP A 28 2.23 9.86 7.54
N PHE A 29 2.46 8.53 7.56
CA PHE A 29 2.19 7.66 6.42
C PHE A 29 0.72 7.34 6.26
N ILE A 30 -0.07 7.54 7.31
CA ILE A 30 -1.52 7.33 7.33
C ILE A 30 -2.16 8.54 7.98
N ARG A 31 -3.36 8.92 7.53
CA ARG A 31 -4.16 10.00 8.15
C ARG A 31 -5.59 9.54 8.42
N LYS A 32 -6.21 10.10 9.45
CA LYS A 32 -7.64 9.92 9.71
C LYS A 32 -8.44 10.56 8.57
N ILE A 33 -9.58 9.96 8.24
CA ILE A 33 -10.52 10.51 7.26
C ILE A 33 -11.32 11.63 7.92
N GLY A 34 -11.57 12.73 7.21
CA GLY A 34 -12.43 13.81 7.70
C GLY A 34 -13.90 13.40 7.71
N ASN A 35 -14.67 13.93 8.65
CA ASN A 35 -16.07 13.53 8.91
C ASN A 35 -17.02 13.67 7.69
N ASN A 36 -16.67 14.48 6.68
CA ASN A 36 -17.49 14.75 5.50
C ASN A 36 -17.09 13.96 4.23
N GLU A 37 -16.17 13.00 4.30
CA GLU A 37 -15.80 12.20 3.12
C GLU A 37 -16.67 10.96 2.94
N ILE A 38 -17.34 10.85 1.80
CA ILE A 38 -18.07 9.63 1.39
C ILE A 38 -17.07 8.49 1.15
N VAL A 39 -17.30 7.34 1.80
CA VAL A 39 -16.45 6.15 1.69
C VAL A 39 -17.10 5.05 0.84
N GLU A 40 -16.68 4.98 -0.42
CA GLU A 40 -17.17 3.97 -1.38
C GLU A 40 -16.34 2.68 -1.39
N ILE A 41 -15.05 2.78 -1.05
CA ILE A 41 -14.07 1.68 -1.18
C ILE A 41 -13.30 1.55 0.13
N THR A 42 -13.15 0.31 0.60
CA THR A 42 -12.39 -0.01 1.81
C THR A 42 -11.59 -1.29 1.63
N THR A 43 -10.30 -1.23 1.95
CA THR A 43 -9.40 -2.37 1.98
C THR A 43 -9.24 -2.85 3.42
N PRO A 44 -9.68 -4.08 3.75
CA PRO A 44 -9.54 -4.60 5.10
C PRO A 44 -8.08 -4.96 5.37
N VAL A 45 -7.69 -4.81 6.63
CA VAL A 45 -6.32 -5.04 7.08
C VAL A 45 -6.26 -6.27 7.97
N LEU A 46 -5.17 -7.03 7.85
CA LEU A 46 -4.85 -8.18 8.68
C LEU A 46 -3.40 -8.11 9.17
N ILE A 47 -3.07 -8.89 10.19
CA ILE A 47 -1.70 -9.10 10.64
C ILE A 47 -1.21 -10.42 10.10
N THR A 48 -0.03 -10.39 9.48
CA THR A 48 0.72 -11.60 9.15
C THR A 48 1.91 -11.71 10.10
N TRP A 49 2.09 -12.88 10.69
CA TRP A 49 3.22 -13.18 11.57
C TRP A 49 4.32 -13.86 10.77
N HIS A 50 5.56 -13.42 10.94
CA HIS A 50 6.74 -14.02 10.33
C HIS A 50 7.94 -13.84 11.26
N ASP A 51 8.61 -14.94 11.63
CA ASP A 51 9.76 -14.97 12.55
C ASP A 51 9.53 -14.17 13.85
N GLY A 52 8.35 -14.32 14.45
CA GLY A 52 7.98 -13.61 15.68
C GLY A 52 7.71 -12.11 15.50
N LYS A 53 7.80 -11.57 14.28
CA LYS A 53 7.43 -10.19 13.95
C LYS A 53 6.05 -10.14 13.30
N SER A 54 5.23 -9.21 13.74
CA SER A 54 3.94 -8.88 13.12
C SER A 54 4.15 -7.88 11.98
N ARG A 55 3.40 -8.04 10.89
CA ARG A 55 3.34 -7.08 9.79
C ARG A 55 1.89 -6.76 9.46
N LEU A 56 1.61 -5.47 9.29
CA LEU A 56 0.31 -4.97 8.86
C LEU A 56 0.16 -5.14 7.34
N CYS A 57 -0.83 -5.92 6.90
CA CYS A 57 -1.08 -6.21 5.48
C CYS A 57 -2.50 -5.82 5.07
N GLY A 58 -2.64 -4.96 4.06
CA GLY A 58 -3.94 -4.64 3.44
C GLY A 58 -4.30 -5.64 2.34
N ASP A 59 -5.51 -6.20 2.39
CA ASP A 59 -6.02 -7.07 1.31
C ASP A 59 -6.51 -6.25 0.11
N SER A 60 -5.56 -5.84 -0.72
CA SER A 60 -5.81 -5.08 -1.95
C SER A 60 -6.28 -5.93 -3.13
N ARG A 61 -6.62 -7.22 -2.96
CA ARG A 61 -7.03 -8.09 -4.08
C ARG A 61 -8.23 -7.54 -4.85
N ALA A 62 -9.25 -7.05 -4.14
CA ALA A 62 -10.42 -6.43 -4.77
C ALA A 62 -10.05 -5.16 -5.55
N LEU A 63 -9.16 -4.34 -4.98
CA LEU A 63 -8.68 -3.11 -5.60
C LEU A 63 -7.83 -3.40 -6.85
N ASN A 64 -6.97 -4.41 -6.79
CA ASN A 64 -6.11 -4.84 -7.89
C ASN A 64 -6.89 -5.44 -9.07
N ASN A 65 -8.08 -6.00 -8.83
CA ASN A 65 -8.99 -6.45 -9.90
C ASN A 65 -9.76 -5.29 -10.54
N TYR A 66 -9.99 -4.21 -9.79
CA TYR A 66 -10.67 -3.02 -10.29
C TYR A 66 -9.73 -2.05 -11.03
N THR A 67 -8.46 -2.04 -10.66
CA THR A 67 -7.46 -1.12 -11.20
C THR A 67 -6.72 -1.74 -12.37
N LYS A 68 -6.40 -0.90 -13.38
CA LYS A 68 -5.60 -1.34 -14.52
C LYS A 68 -4.13 -1.36 -14.10
N ALA A 69 -3.48 -2.52 -14.30
CA ALA A 69 -2.06 -2.67 -14.05
C ALA A 69 -1.25 -1.73 -14.95
N ASP A 70 -0.46 -0.84 -14.33
CA ASP A 70 0.55 -0.09 -15.04
C ASP A 70 1.75 -1.00 -15.33
N ARG A 71 2.09 -1.14 -16.61
CA ARG A 71 3.23 -1.93 -17.07
C ARG A 71 4.27 -0.95 -17.58
N TYR A 72 5.07 -0.43 -16.65
CA TYR A 72 6.28 0.29 -17.00
C TYR A 72 7.30 -0.72 -17.57
N PRO A 73 7.96 -0.43 -18.70
CA PRO A 73 8.93 -1.34 -19.29
C PRO A 73 10.16 -1.45 -18.37
N ILE A 74 10.23 -2.53 -17.59
CA ILE A 74 11.41 -2.87 -16.82
C ILE A 74 12.46 -3.41 -17.80
N PRO A 75 13.68 -2.84 -17.86
CA PRO A 75 14.72 -3.34 -18.74
C PRO A 75 15.05 -4.79 -18.40
N ARG A 76 15.30 -5.62 -19.43
CA ARG A 76 15.75 -7.00 -19.20
C ARG A 76 17.08 -6.98 -18.44
N VAL A 77 17.21 -7.88 -17.48
CA VAL A 77 18.39 -7.99 -16.60
C VAL A 77 19.68 -8.09 -17.42
N ALA A 78 19.70 -8.87 -18.50
CA ALA A 78 20.86 -9.02 -19.39
C ALA A 78 21.35 -7.67 -19.95
N HIS A 79 20.45 -6.83 -20.47
CA HIS A 79 20.84 -5.51 -21.00
C HIS A 79 21.35 -4.55 -19.93
N ALA A 80 20.84 -4.66 -18.69
CA ALA A 80 21.36 -3.89 -17.58
C ALA A 80 22.78 -4.35 -17.19
N LEU A 81 23.02 -5.66 -17.18
CA LEU A 81 24.33 -6.26 -16.89
C LEU A 81 25.38 -5.94 -17.96
N ASP A 82 25.02 -5.98 -19.25
CA ASP A 82 25.93 -5.60 -20.34
C ASP A 82 26.44 -4.16 -20.22
N LYS A 83 25.57 -3.25 -19.74
CA LYS A 83 25.94 -1.86 -19.46
C LYS A 83 26.84 -1.74 -18.23
N LEU A 84 26.57 -2.55 -17.20
CA LEU A 84 27.39 -2.59 -15.97
C LEU A 84 28.77 -3.21 -16.21
N ALA A 85 28.90 -4.18 -17.12
CA ALA A 85 30.17 -4.82 -17.45
C ALA A 85 31.20 -3.87 -18.09
N LYS A 86 30.75 -2.73 -18.64
CA LYS A 86 31.60 -1.75 -19.31
C LYS A 86 32.04 -0.58 -18.41
N VAL A 87 31.63 -0.54 -17.14
CA VAL A 87 31.97 0.55 -16.22
C VAL A 87 33.09 0.15 -15.24
N LYS A 88 33.95 1.13 -14.90
CA LYS A 88 35.11 0.91 -14.02
C LYS A 88 34.75 0.84 -12.53
N TYR A 89 33.68 1.52 -12.12
CA TYR A 89 33.19 1.54 -10.73
C TYR A 89 31.66 1.48 -10.74
N ILE A 90 31.09 0.70 -9.82
CA ILE A 90 29.64 0.56 -9.63
C ILE A 90 29.31 0.96 -8.20
N THR A 91 28.37 1.88 -8.04
CA THR A 91 27.78 2.23 -6.74
C THR A 91 26.33 1.77 -6.69
N LYS A 92 25.96 1.10 -5.60
CA LYS A 92 24.59 0.62 -5.36
C LYS A 92 23.98 1.43 -4.23
N MET A 93 22.88 2.12 -4.51
CA MET A 93 22.07 2.82 -3.51
C MET A 93 20.73 2.12 -3.39
N ASP A 94 20.32 1.80 -2.17
CA ASP A 94 19.00 1.22 -1.90
C ASP A 94 18.06 2.29 -1.33
N CYS A 95 16.86 2.40 -1.90
CA CYS A 95 15.85 3.34 -1.44
C CYS A 95 15.02 2.70 -0.33
N MET A 96 15.45 2.87 0.93
CA MET A 96 14.70 2.35 2.08
C MET A 96 13.30 2.96 2.11
N LYS A 97 12.26 2.10 2.17
CA LYS A 97 10.84 2.49 2.16
C LYS A 97 10.44 3.38 0.97
N GLY A 98 11.09 3.25 -0.20
CA GLY A 98 10.86 4.12 -1.36
C GLY A 98 9.40 4.24 -1.82
N PHE A 99 8.56 3.24 -1.58
CA PHE A 99 7.13 3.31 -1.88
C PHE A 99 6.42 4.41 -1.07
N HIS A 100 6.77 4.59 0.20
CA HIS A 100 6.16 5.59 1.09
C HIS A 100 6.59 7.02 0.77
N GLN A 101 7.60 7.21 -0.07
CA GLN A 101 8.10 8.53 -0.45
C GLN A 101 7.33 9.12 -1.65
N ASN A 102 6.71 8.26 -2.47
CA ASN A 102 5.99 8.68 -3.65
C ASN A 102 4.57 9.11 -3.32
N GLY A 103 4.25 10.39 -3.59
CA GLY A 103 2.91 10.94 -3.44
C GLY A 103 1.90 10.30 -4.40
N VAL A 104 0.67 10.12 -3.94
CA VAL A 104 -0.42 9.56 -4.75
C VAL A 104 -1.29 10.67 -5.32
N LYS A 105 -1.74 10.52 -6.57
CA LYS A 105 -2.70 11.45 -7.18
C LYS A 105 -4.01 11.50 -6.36
N PRO A 106 -4.65 12.67 -6.19
CA PRO A 106 -5.83 12.82 -5.34
C PRO A 106 -7.03 11.96 -5.76
N LYS A 107 -7.18 11.66 -7.06
CA LYS A 107 -8.21 10.73 -7.57
C LYS A 107 -8.00 9.30 -7.04
N THR A 108 -6.75 8.85 -7.02
CA THR A 108 -6.35 7.52 -6.55
C THR A 108 -6.34 7.42 -5.03
N MET A 109 -6.12 8.54 -4.33
CA MET A 109 -6.16 8.61 -2.87
C MET A 109 -7.48 8.10 -2.27
N LYS A 110 -8.61 8.33 -2.98
CA LYS A 110 -9.93 7.82 -2.57
C LYS A 110 -10.03 6.28 -2.60
N LEU A 111 -9.23 5.64 -3.45
CA LEU A 111 -9.17 4.18 -3.59
C LEU A 111 -8.30 3.56 -2.47
N LEU A 112 -7.36 4.32 -1.93
CA LEU A 112 -6.41 3.89 -0.89
C LEU A 112 -6.92 4.19 0.52
N ARG A 113 -8.01 3.53 0.87
CA ARG A 113 -8.59 3.61 2.20
C ARG A 113 -8.55 2.25 2.86
N ILE A 114 -7.99 2.20 4.05
CA ILE A 114 -7.93 0.98 4.86
C ILE A 114 -8.98 1.01 5.95
N ILE A 115 -9.55 -0.15 6.25
CA ILE A 115 -10.51 -0.32 7.34
C ILE A 115 -9.95 -1.27 8.39
N CYS A 116 -9.98 -0.81 9.65
CA CYS A 116 -9.63 -1.59 10.83
C CYS A 116 -10.76 -1.50 11.86
N HIS A 117 -10.64 -2.23 12.97
CA HIS A 117 -11.57 -2.17 14.10
C HIS A 117 -11.68 -0.76 14.72
N ILE A 118 -10.62 0.04 14.65
CA ILE A 118 -10.56 1.46 15.11
C ILE A 118 -11.07 2.43 14.03
N GLY A 119 -11.80 1.95 13.02
CA GLY A 119 -12.32 2.77 11.92
C GLY A 119 -11.41 2.90 10.69
N ILE A 120 -11.75 3.84 9.82
CA ILE A 120 -11.23 3.96 8.45
C ILE A 120 -10.12 5.02 8.39
N LYS A 121 -9.02 4.72 7.70
CA LYS A 121 -7.89 5.63 7.51
C LYS A 121 -7.53 5.76 6.04
N ARG A 122 -6.99 6.92 5.64
CA ARG A 122 -6.49 7.18 4.29
C ARG A 122 -4.97 7.10 4.24
N ILE A 123 -4.43 6.63 3.12
CA ILE A 123 -2.98 6.55 2.89
C ILE A 123 -2.60 7.61 1.84
N PRO A 124 -1.86 8.68 2.22
CA PRO A 124 -1.41 9.70 1.27
C PRO A 124 -0.28 9.26 0.33
N ALA A 125 0.50 8.25 0.72
CA ALA A 125 1.66 7.75 -0.04
C ALA A 125 1.38 6.41 -0.74
N CYS A 126 2.19 6.08 -1.74
CA CYS A 126 2.05 4.83 -2.48
C CYS A 126 2.36 3.62 -1.57
N HIS A 127 1.46 2.64 -1.53
CA HIS A 127 1.67 1.44 -0.71
C HIS A 127 2.10 0.24 -1.57
N LEU A 128 2.99 -0.58 -1.00
CA LEU A 128 3.86 -1.62 -1.59
C LEU A 128 3.24 -2.59 -2.62
N ALA A 129 1.90 -2.68 -2.74
CA ALA A 129 1.23 -3.77 -3.45
C ALA A 129 0.08 -3.34 -4.38
N SER A 130 -0.10 -2.04 -4.60
CA SER A 130 -1.28 -1.52 -5.30
C SER A 130 -0.92 -1.11 -6.74
N LYS A 131 -1.55 -1.77 -7.73
CA LYS A 131 -1.34 -1.60 -9.18
C LYS A 131 -1.82 -0.24 -9.74
N MET A 132 -1.83 0.81 -8.92
CA MET A 132 -2.65 1.97 -9.21
C MET A 132 -1.96 2.94 -10.13
N ASN A 133 -2.51 3.10 -11.33
CA ASN A 133 -2.44 4.41 -11.98
C ASN A 133 -3.77 4.88 -12.55
N GLN A 134 -4.75 4.01 -12.84
CA GLN A 134 -6.08 4.42 -13.32
C GLN A 134 -7.19 3.42 -12.92
N PRO A 135 -8.39 3.89 -12.50
CA PRO A 135 -9.57 3.04 -12.46
C PRO A 135 -9.85 2.51 -13.87
N THR A 136 -10.26 1.25 -13.99
CA THR A 136 -10.65 0.72 -15.31
C THR A 136 -11.82 1.54 -15.86
N SER A 137 -11.68 2.05 -17.08
CA SER A 137 -12.79 2.62 -17.85
C SER A 137 -13.75 1.48 -18.21
N LYS A 138 -14.59 1.06 -17.28
CA LYS A 138 -15.75 0.23 -17.59
C LYS A 138 -16.95 1.18 -17.65
N GLY A 139 -17.35 1.48 -18.89
CA GLY A 139 -18.73 1.87 -19.18
C GLY A 139 -19.68 0.71 -18.94
#